data_AF-A0A4Q5SBL0-F1
#
_entry.id   AF-A0A4Q5SBL0-F1
#
_cell.length_a   1.000
_cell.length_b   1.000
_cell.length_c   1.000
_cell.angle_alpha   90.00
_cell.angle_beta   90.00
_cell.angle_gamma   90.00
#
_symmetry.space_group_name_H-M   'P 1'
#
loop_
_entity.id
_entity.type
_entity.pdbx_description
1 polymer ?
#
loop_
_entity_poly.entity_id
_entity_poly.type
_entity_poly.pdbx_seq_one_letter_code
_entity_poly.pdbx_strand_id
1 'polypeptide(L)'
;THDAGVWRLPDGEAYYTAAAEAATTTRLSGEEIHRIGLEQVAEISGRIDTVLKAQGMRSGTVGARLVALNERPDQLFPNTDPGREALLETLRGQVRAMEKRLPEQFATLPKAPVEVRRVPPAIQAGAPGGYYQAATLDGSRPGIYFINLRDTFDRPKFGLATLSYHEAVPGHHLQVMLALESQDIPLIRRRGGFSGYSEGWALYTEQLADEMGMYDGDPLGQVGYLQSLLFRATRLVVDSGMHAKRWSREQATDYFIATTGIARGRSQAEIDRYTVWPGQACSYKIGHTVWVQLRDEAKAKAGDKWDPRQFHEVLRKGAMPLDILKRVVRSRMA
;
A
#
# COMPACT_ATOMS: atom_id res chain seq x y z
N THR A 1 -21.50 -15.86 -0.03
CA THR A 1 -22.52 -16.14 -1.08
C THR A 1 -21.90 -15.87 -2.44
N HIS A 2 -22.46 -16.43 -3.53
CA HIS A 2 -22.05 -16.11 -4.90
C HIS A 2 -22.19 -14.60 -5.17
N ASP A 3 -23.35 -14.05 -4.82
CA ASP A 3 -23.59 -12.61 -4.81
C ASP A 3 -22.87 -11.97 -3.61
N ALA A 4 -21.68 -11.44 -3.88
CA ALA A 4 -20.80 -10.80 -2.91
C ALA A 4 -21.08 -9.30 -2.73
N GLY A 5 -21.74 -8.68 -3.69
CA GLY A 5 -21.96 -7.25 -3.71
C GLY A 5 -23.05 -6.77 -2.75
N VAL A 6 -22.91 -5.55 -2.24
CA VAL A 6 -23.90 -4.91 -1.37
C VAL A 6 -25.13 -4.45 -2.14
N TRP A 7 -25.07 -4.40 -3.48
CA TRP A 7 -26.21 -4.13 -4.37
C TRP A 7 -27.41 -5.06 -4.13
N ARG A 8 -27.20 -6.24 -3.54
CA ARG A 8 -28.27 -7.20 -3.18
C ARG A 8 -29.05 -6.80 -1.93
N LEU A 9 -28.56 -5.83 -1.16
CA LEU A 9 -29.20 -5.32 0.05
C LEU A 9 -30.16 -4.18 -0.29
N PRO A 10 -31.14 -3.88 0.59
CA PRO A 10 -31.94 -2.65 0.47
C PRO A 10 -31.02 -1.42 0.38
N ASP A 11 -31.28 -0.54 -0.58
CA ASP A 11 -30.49 0.66 -0.88
C ASP A 11 -28.98 0.40 -1.10
N GLY A 12 -28.64 -0.80 -1.59
CA GLY A 12 -27.26 -1.26 -1.73
C GLY A 12 -26.34 -0.37 -2.58
N GLU A 13 -26.88 0.27 -3.61
CA GLU A 13 -26.13 1.21 -4.45
C GLU A 13 -25.78 2.49 -3.67
N ALA A 14 -26.76 3.10 -3.00
CA ALA A 14 -26.54 4.28 -2.17
C ALA A 14 -25.57 3.97 -1.01
N TYR A 15 -25.71 2.79 -0.40
CA TYR A 15 -24.77 2.31 0.61
C TYR A 15 -23.35 2.16 0.07
N TYR A 16 -23.17 1.58 -1.12
CA TYR A 16 -21.84 1.47 -1.73
C TYR A 16 -21.22 2.84 -2.02
N THR A 17 -22.00 3.78 -2.59
CA THR A 17 -21.54 5.15 -2.85
C THR A 17 -21.08 5.83 -1.56
N ALA A 18 -21.86 5.75 -0.48
CA ALA A 18 -21.50 6.33 0.81
C ALA A 18 -20.26 5.66 1.43
N ALA A 19 -20.14 4.33 1.33
CA ALA A 19 -18.99 3.59 1.86
C ALA A 19 -17.70 3.92 1.09
N ALA A 20 -17.76 3.97 -0.24
CA ALA A 20 -16.64 4.37 -1.09
C ALA A 20 -16.24 5.83 -0.84
N GLU A 21 -17.20 6.75 -0.68
CA GLU A 21 -16.90 8.14 -0.31
C GLU A 21 -16.27 8.24 1.08
N ALA A 22 -16.76 7.51 2.08
CA ALA A 22 -16.17 7.50 3.42
C ALA A 22 -14.74 6.95 3.44
N ALA A 23 -14.46 5.89 2.66
CA ALA A 23 -13.15 5.27 2.59
C ALA A 23 -12.13 6.11 1.80
N THR A 24 -12.54 6.64 0.65
CA THR A 24 -11.65 7.33 -0.29
C THR A 24 -11.61 8.83 -0.04
N THR A 25 -12.62 9.40 0.62
CA THR A 25 -12.86 10.85 0.78
C THR A 25 -12.97 11.59 -0.55
N THR A 26 -13.49 10.88 -1.57
CA THR A 26 -13.78 11.40 -2.91
C THR A 26 -15.21 11.05 -3.30
N ARG A 27 -15.75 11.78 -4.28
CA ARG A 27 -17.12 11.54 -4.80
C ARG A 27 -17.15 10.68 -6.06
N LEU A 28 -16.16 9.81 -6.23
CA LEU A 28 -16.10 8.93 -7.40
C LEU A 28 -17.22 7.87 -7.32
N SER A 29 -17.94 7.70 -8.41
CA SER A 29 -18.90 6.61 -8.57
C SER A 29 -18.19 5.25 -8.69
N GLY A 30 -18.90 4.16 -8.40
CA GLY A 30 -18.38 2.81 -8.60
C GLY A 30 -17.92 2.55 -10.03
N GLU A 31 -18.62 3.14 -11.01
CA GLU A 31 -18.25 3.12 -12.43
C GLU A 31 -16.90 3.79 -12.71
N GLU A 32 -16.69 4.99 -12.17
CA GLU A 32 -15.42 5.71 -12.31
C GLU A 32 -14.27 4.97 -11.62
N ILE A 33 -14.51 4.44 -10.42
CA ILE A 33 -13.53 3.61 -9.68
C ILE A 33 -13.13 2.39 -10.51
N HIS A 34 -14.10 1.70 -11.11
CA HIS A 34 -13.85 0.52 -11.94
C HIS A 34 -12.98 0.86 -13.15
N ARG A 35 -13.34 1.93 -13.87
CA ARG A 35 -12.60 2.39 -15.05
C ARG A 35 -11.17 2.78 -14.70
N ILE A 36 -10.97 3.59 -13.65
CA ILE A 36 -9.64 3.97 -13.16
C ILE A 36 -8.83 2.72 -12.80
N GLY A 37 -9.46 1.74 -12.15
CA GLY A 37 -8.84 0.46 -11.83
C GLY A 37 -8.30 -0.26 -13.06
N LEU A 38 -9.11 -0.40 -14.12
CA LEU A 38 -8.72 -1.07 -15.36
C LEU A 38 -7.57 -0.33 -16.07
N GLU A 39 -7.63 0.99 -16.13
CA GLU A 39 -6.58 1.84 -16.70
C GLU A 39 -5.24 1.65 -15.96
N GLN A 40 -5.28 1.69 -14.61
CA GLN A 40 -4.09 1.50 -13.77
C GLN A 40 -3.54 0.07 -13.86
N VAL A 41 -4.40 -0.96 -13.91
CA VAL A 41 -3.98 -2.35 -14.10
C VAL A 41 -3.22 -2.50 -15.42
N ALA A 42 -3.71 -1.91 -16.51
CA ALA A 42 -3.04 -1.98 -17.80
C ALA A 42 -1.67 -1.28 -17.79
N GLU A 43 -1.60 -0.07 -17.24
CA GLU A 43 -0.36 0.71 -17.13
C GLU A 43 0.72 -0.04 -16.34
N ILE A 44 0.37 -0.49 -15.13
CA ILE A 44 1.31 -1.17 -14.22
C ILE A 44 1.73 -2.53 -14.80
N SER A 45 0.80 -3.26 -15.42
CA SER A 45 1.12 -4.53 -16.09
C SER A 45 2.14 -4.34 -17.22
N GLY A 46 2.05 -3.25 -18.00
CA GLY A 46 3.03 -2.92 -19.04
C GLY A 46 4.43 -2.64 -18.49
N ARG A 47 4.52 -1.96 -17.34
CA ARG A 47 5.79 -1.73 -16.62
C ARG A 47 6.39 -3.05 -16.15
N ILE A 48 5.59 -3.92 -15.53
CA ILE A 48 6.04 -5.24 -15.07
C ILE A 48 6.50 -6.10 -16.25
N ASP A 49 5.74 -6.11 -17.36
CA ASP A 49 6.10 -6.84 -18.58
C ASP A 49 7.49 -6.47 -19.08
N THR A 50 7.80 -5.16 -19.09
CA THR A 50 9.09 -4.62 -19.52
C THR A 50 10.23 -5.18 -18.67
N VAL A 51 10.11 -5.08 -17.34
CA VAL A 51 11.15 -5.55 -16.41
C VAL A 51 11.30 -7.07 -16.48
N LEU A 52 10.20 -7.83 -16.46
CA LEU A 52 10.24 -9.30 -16.54
C LEU A 52 10.85 -9.81 -17.85
N LYS A 53 10.56 -9.17 -18.99
CA LYS A 53 11.19 -9.53 -20.29
C LYS A 53 12.69 -9.29 -20.30
N ALA A 54 13.16 -8.23 -19.64
CA ALA A 54 14.58 -7.94 -19.47
C ALA A 54 15.26 -8.98 -18.56
N GLN A 55 14.53 -9.55 -17.59
CA GLN A 55 14.98 -10.65 -16.74
C GLN A 55 14.79 -12.05 -17.38
N GLY A 56 14.51 -12.12 -18.69
CA GLY A 56 14.36 -13.39 -19.42
C GLY A 56 13.00 -14.07 -19.30
N MET A 57 12.05 -13.51 -18.53
CA MET A 57 10.70 -14.05 -18.35
C MET A 57 9.77 -13.50 -19.43
N ARG A 58 9.78 -14.13 -20.62
CA ARG A 58 9.10 -13.62 -21.83
C ARG A 58 7.78 -14.34 -22.20
N SER A 59 7.53 -15.52 -21.67
CA SER A 59 6.39 -16.36 -22.07
C SER A 59 5.18 -16.18 -21.15
N GLY A 60 3.97 -16.15 -21.74
CA GLY A 60 2.72 -16.06 -21.01
C GLY A 60 2.32 -14.64 -20.57
N THR A 61 1.20 -14.54 -19.87
CA THR A 61 0.71 -13.25 -19.34
C THR A 61 1.63 -12.71 -18.24
N VAL A 62 1.47 -11.44 -17.88
CA VAL A 62 2.18 -10.86 -16.72
C VAL A 62 1.85 -11.63 -15.45
N GLY A 63 0.57 -11.90 -15.18
CA GLY A 63 0.13 -12.67 -14.02
C GLY A 63 0.75 -14.07 -13.96
N ALA A 64 0.81 -14.79 -15.09
CA ALA A 64 1.45 -16.12 -15.14
C ALA A 64 2.95 -16.07 -14.80
N ARG A 65 3.66 -15.03 -15.26
CA ARG A 65 5.07 -14.83 -14.93
C ARG A 65 5.28 -14.40 -13.48
N LEU A 66 4.35 -13.63 -12.89
CA LEU A 66 4.36 -13.32 -11.47
C LEU A 66 4.13 -14.56 -10.60
N VAL A 67 3.25 -15.49 -11.01
CA VAL A 67 3.10 -16.81 -10.34
C VAL A 67 4.43 -17.57 -10.38
N ALA A 68 5.04 -17.69 -11.57
CA ALA A 68 6.32 -18.38 -11.70
C ALA A 68 7.43 -17.73 -10.85
N LEU A 69 7.42 -16.40 -10.73
CA LEU A 69 8.38 -15.67 -9.87
C LEU A 69 8.12 -15.92 -8.38
N ASN A 70 6.87 -16.00 -7.94
CA ASN A 70 6.50 -16.36 -6.56
C ASN A 70 6.99 -17.75 -6.17
N GLU A 71 7.07 -18.68 -7.12
CA GLU A 71 7.45 -20.08 -6.89
C GLU A 71 8.95 -20.35 -7.05
N ARG A 72 9.73 -19.36 -7.50
CA ARG A 72 11.17 -19.52 -7.76
C ARG A 72 11.94 -19.83 -6.47
N PRO A 73 12.72 -20.93 -6.40
CA PRO A 73 13.44 -21.31 -5.17
C PRO A 73 14.38 -20.24 -4.63
N ASP A 74 15.02 -19.45 -5.50
CA ASP A 74 15.91 -18.35 -5.09
C ASP A 74 15.16 -17.20 -4.41
N GLN A 75 13.84 -17.08 -4.62
CA GLN A 75 12.97 -16.08 -4.02
C GLN A 75 12.34 -16.52 -2.71
N LEU A 76 12.53 -17.77 -2.28
CA LEU A 76 11.90 -18.32 -1.09
C LEU A 76 12.86 -18.37 0.10
N PHE A 77 12.30 -18.18 1.29
CA PHE A 77 12.97 -18.54 2.54
C PHE A 77 12.48 -19.92 2.99
N PRO A 78 13.35 -20.75 3.60
CA PRO A 78 12.93 -22.00 4.22
C PRO A 78 11.81 -21.76 5.24
N ASN A 79 10.81 -22.64 5.28
CA ASN A 79 9.67 -22.51 6.20
C ASN A 79 10.01 -23.00 7.63
N THR A 80 11.17 -22.61 8.15
CA THR A 80 11.71 -22.97 9.47
C THR A 80 11.89 -21.71 10.32
N ASP A 81 12.09 -21.83 11.63
CA ASP A 81 12.34 -20.64 12.46
C ASP A 81 13.63 -19.90 12.06
N PRO A 82 14.76 -20.57 11.74
CA PRO A 82 15.92 -19.89 11.15
C PRO A 82 15.62 -19.17 9.84
N GLY A 83 14.79 -19.75 8.96
CA GLY A 83 14.40 -19.10 7.70
C GLY A 83 13.52 -17.87 7.93
N ARG A 84 12.63 -17.91 8.93
CA ARG A 84 11.82 -16.76 9.36
C ARG A 84 12.67 -15.65 9.98
N GLU A 85 13.70 -15.99 10.77
CA GLU A 85 14.62 -14.99 11.31
C GLU A 85 15.48 -14.35 10.23
N ALA A 86 15.97 -15.12 9.24
CA ALA A 86 16.69 -14.57 8.10
C ALA A 86 15.84 -13.58 7.28
N LEU A 87 14.53 -13.87 7.15
CA LEU A 87 13.57 -12.96 6.53
C LEU A 87 13.41 -11.67 7.37
N LEU A 88 13.23 -11.78 8.70
CA LEU A 88 13.16 -10.62 9.58
C LEU A 88 14.42 -9.76 9.49
N GLU A 89 15.60 -10.37 9.43
CA GLU A 89 16.85 -9.61 9.30
C GLU A 89 16.96 -8.90 7.95
N THR A 90 16.45 -9.50 6.87
CA THR A 90 16.33 -8.85 5.56
C THR A 90 15.48 -7.58 5.66
N LEU A 91 14.32 -7.65 6.31
CA LEU A 91 13.44 -6.49 6.52
C LEU A 91 14.10 -5.42 7.39
N ARG A 92 14.73 -5.80 8.50
CA ARG A 92 15.46 -4.86 9.37
C ARG A 92 16.59 -4.16 8.60
N GLY A 93 17.30 -4.89 7.74
CA GLY A 93 18.29 -4.32 6.83
C GLY A 93 17.71 -3.27 5.88
N GLN A 94 16.57 -3.57 5.26
CA GLN A 94 15.87 -2.65 4.36
C GLN A 94 15.38 -1.39 5.07
N VAL A 95 14.83 -1.53 6.29
CA VAL A 95 14.42 -0.40 7.13
C VAL A 95 15.64 0.48 7.45
N ARG A 96 16.73 -0.09 7.97
CA ARG A 96 17.97 0.66 8.29
C ARG A 96 18.58 1.35 7.06
N ALA A 97 18.49 0.73 5.89
CA ALA A 97 18.98 1.34 4.65
C ALA A 97 18.15 2.56 4.26
N MET A 98 16.82 2.47 4.37
CA MET A 98 15.92 3.59 4.09
C MET A 98 16.06 4.71 5.13
N GLU A 99 16.19 4.39 6.43
CA GLU A 99 16.36 5.38 7.50
C GLU A 99 17.52 6.35 7.23
N LYS A 100 18.64 5.84 6.71
CA LYS A 100 19.82 6.65 6.35
C LYS A 100 19.53 7.66 5.24
N ARG A 101 18.54 7.38 4.38
CA ARG A 101 18.18 8.18 3.21
C ARG A 101 16.95 9.05 3.43
N LEU A 102 16.22 8.88 4.53
CA LEU A 102 15.07 9.74 4.86
C LEU A 102 15.39 11.25 4.80
N PRO A 103 16.57 11.74 5.25
CA PRO A 103 16.89 13.16 5.16
C PRO A 103 16.91 13.74 3.73
N GLU A 104 16.98 12.90 2.69
CA GLU A 104 16.87 13.32 1.30
C GLU A 104 15.45 13.79 0.95
N GLN A 105 14.44 13.26 1.64
CA GLN A 105 13.02 13.47 1.34
C GLN A 105 12.23 14.13 2.48
N PHE A 106 12.74 14.14 3.71
CA PHE A 106 12.02 14.61 4.89
C PHE A 106 12.86 15.59 5.72
N ALA A 107 12.29 16.77 6.02
CA ALA A 107 12.94 17.76 6.89
C ALA A 107 12.80 17.39 8.38
N THR A 108 11.64 16.84 8.76
CA THR A 108 11.37 16.35 10.11
C THR A 108 11.27 14.83 10.09
N LEU A 109 11.93 14.16 11.04
CA LEU A 109 11.84 12.72 11.27
C LEU A 109 11.17 12.44 12.63
N PRO A 110 10.44 11.33 12.76
CA PRO A 110 9.87 10.93 14.04
C PRO A 110 10.97 10.61 15.05
N LYS A 111 10.70 10.86 16.34
CA LYS A 111 11.60 10.51 17.45
C LYS A 111 11.46 9.06 17.86
N ALA A 112 10.23 8.53 17.83
CA ALA A 112 9.99 7.14 18.19
C ALA A 112 10.67 6.19 17.17
N PRO A 113 11.35 5.13 17.63
CA PRO A 113 11.92 4.13 16.74
C PRO A 113 10.83 3.19 16.19
N VAL A 114 11.18 2.44 15.14
CA VAL A 114 10.38 1.32 14.61
C VAL A 114 11.15 0.01 14.69
N GLU A 115 10.45 -1.05 15.09
CA GLU A 115 10.98 -2.40 15.09
C GLU A 115 10.21 -3.30 14.13
N VAL A 116 10.92 -4.24 13.52
CA VAL A 116 10.29 -5.31 12.72
C VAL A 116 10.11 -6.55 13.59
N ARG A 117 8.87 -7.01 13.73
CA ARG A 117 8.52 -8.19 14.53
C ARG A 117 7.66 -9.16 13.75
N ARG A 118 7.83 -10.45 14.02
CA ARG A 118 6.90 -11.48 13.54
C ARG A 118 5.59 -11.38 14.32
N VAL A 119 4.47 -11.55 13.64
CA VAL A 119 3.17 -11.74 14.30
C VAL A 119 3.22 -12.98 15.21
N PRO A 120 2.83 -12.89 16.50
CA PRO A 120 2.86 -14.02 17.41
C PRO A 120 2.10 -15.25 16.86
N PRO A 121 2.62 -16.48 17.05
CA PRO A 121 1.96 -17.70 16.54
C PRO A 121 0.51 -17.86 17.01
N ALA A 122 0.19 -17.38 18.22
CA ALA A 122 -1.16 -17.44 18.79
C ALA A 122 -2.21 -16.65 17.98
N ILE A 123 -1.80 -15.64 17.21
CA ILE A 123 -2.73 -14.76 16.46
C ILE A 123 -2.48 -14.77 14.95
N GLN A 124 -1.39 -15.37 14.47
CA GLN A 124 -0.98 -15.31 13.05
C GLN A 124 -2.01 -15.90 12.07
N ALA A 125 -2.94 -16.75 12.53
CA ALA A 125 -3.98 -17.32 11.68
C ALA A 125 -5.05 -16.28 11.26
N GLY A 126 -5.34 -15.31 12.14
CA GLY A 126 -6.34 -14.25 11.89
C GLY A 126 -5.73 -12.89 11.58
N ALA A 127 -4.41 -12.73 11.70
CA ALA A 127 -3.72 -11.48 11.42
C ALA A 127 -3.54 -11.23 9.91
N PRO A 128 -3.52 -9.96 9.46
CA PRO A 128 -3.22 -9.62 8.07
C PRO A 128 -1.76 -9.96 7.73
N GLY A 129 -1.41 -9.81 6.46
CA GLY A 129 -0.08 -10.18 5.98
C GLY A 129 1.07 -9.35 6.59
N GLY A 130 0.83 -8.07 6.78
CA GLY A 130 1.68 -7.15 7.51
C GLY A 130 0.80 -6.02 8.05
N TYR A 131 1.25 -5.37 9.11
CA TYR A 131 0.58 -4.17 9.64
C TYR A 131 1.52 -3.38 10.55
N TYR A 132 1.29 -2.07 10.60
CA TYR A 132 1.95 -1.17 11.52
C TYR A 132 1.14 -0.94 12.80
N GLN A 133 1.84 -0.93 13.94
CA GLN A 133 1.33 -0.49 15.23
C GLN A 133 2.10 0.74 15.72
N ALA A 134 1.38 1.80 16.07
CA ALA A 134 1.96 3.04 16.57
C ALA A 134 2.73 2.88 17.90
N ALA A 135 3.79 3.65 18.05
CA ALA A 135 4.48 3.83 19.32
C ALA A 135 3.55 4.49 20.35
N THR A 136 3.81 4.27 21.64
CA THR A 136 3.10 4.99 22.69
C THR A 136 3.71 6.38 22.89
N LEU A 137 2.89 7.37 23.24
CA LEU A 137 3.34 8.75 23.46
C LEU A 137 4.28 8.88 24.67
N ASP A 138 4.19 7.95 25.63
CA ASP A 138 5.06 7.87 26.80
C ASP A 138 6.40 7.18 26.52
N GLY A 139 6.63 6.70 25.30
CA GLY A 139 7.86 6.00 24.89
C GLY A 139 8.00 4.57 25.43
N SER A 140 7.02 4.04 26.17
CA SER A 140 7.08 2.68 26.74
C SER A 140 7.07 1.56 25.69
N ARG A 141 6.56 1.81 24.48
CA ARG A 141 6.59 0.88 23.35
C ARG A 141 6.98 1.60 22.05
N PRO A 142 7.91 1.04 21.26
CA PRO A 142 8.26 1.58 19.94
C PRO A 142 7.12 1.39 18.93
N GLY A 143 7.27 1.99 17.75
CA GLY A 143 6.48 1.60 16.59
C GLY A 143 6.84 0.16 16.21
N ILE A 144 5.85 -0.62 15.75
CA ILE A 144 6.11 -2.01 15.37
C ILE A 144 5.53 -2.25 13.98
N TYR A 145 6.40 -2.58 13.03
CA TYR A 145 6.02 -3.23 11.79
C TYR A 145 5.93 -4.74 12.06
N PHE A 146 4.69 -5.25 12.12
CA PHE A 146 4.43 -6.68 12.20
C PHE A 146 4.38 -7.30 10.82
N ILE A 147 5.04 -8.44 10.65
CA ILE A 147 4.92 -9.29 9.47
C ILE A 147 4.43 -10.70 9.83
N ASN A 148 3.44 -11.18 9.09
CA ASN A 148 2.89 -12.51 9.27
C ASN A 148 3.73 -13.54 8.51
N LEU A 149 4.37 -14.41 9.29
CA LEU A 149 5.25 -15.49 8.83
C LEU A 149 4.65 -16.87 9.17
N ARG A 150 3.32 -17.00 9.12
CA ARG A 150 2.66 -18.32 9.20
C ARG A 150 3.27 -19.26 8.16
N ASP A 151 3.36 -18.80 6.93
CA ASP A 151 4.07 -19.45 5.84
C ASP A 151 5.05 -18.47 5.20
N THR A 152 6.32 -18.85 5.06
CA THR A 152 7.33 -18.02 4.39
C THR A 152 7.11 -17.94 2.88
N PHE A 153 6.35 -18.87 2.29
CA PHE A 153 5.98 -18.85 0.87
C PHE A 153 5.13 -17.61 0.51
N ASP A 154 4.34 -17.11 1.45
CA ASP A 154 3.54 -15.88 1.25
C ASP A 154 4.39 -14.60 1.18
N ARG A 155 5.72 -14.71 1.41
CA ARG A 155 6.68 -13.61 1.58
C ARG A 155 7.93 -13.79 0.70
N PRO A 156 7.77 -13.83 -0.63
CA PRO A 156 8.92 -13.94 -1.51
C PRO A 156 9.84 -12.73 -1.37
N LYS A 157 11.15 -12.96 -1.49
CA LYS A 157 12.21 -11.95 -1.27
C LYS A 157 11.98 -10.66 -2.04
N PHE A 158 11.64 -10.78 -3.32
CA PHE A 158 11.42 -9.63 -4.21
C PHE A 158 10.30 -8.68 -3.73
N GLY A 159 9.35 -9.16 -2.93
CA GLY A 159 8.26 -8.34 -2.37
C GLY A 159 8.52 -7.74 -0.99
N LEU A 160 9.67 -8.01 -0.36
CA LEU A 160 9.92 -7.60 1.03
C LEU A 160 10.22 -6.10 1.17
N ALA A 161 11.03 -5.55 0.27
CA ALA A 161 11.47 -4.15 0.35
C ALA A 161 10.29 -3.18 0.27
N THR A 162 9.39 -3.40 -0.69
CA THR A 162 8.20 -2.55 -0.86
C THR A 162 7.28 -2.59 0.38
N LEU A 163 7.13 -3.77 1.01
CA LEU A 163 6.35 -3.88 2.25
C LEU A 163 7.03 -3.17 3.43
N SER A 164 8.36 -3.21 3.53
CA SER A 164 9.12 -2.43 4.53
C SER A 164 8.89 -0.93 4.35
N TYR A 165 8.89 -0.44 3.11
CA TYR A 165 8.65 0.97 2.83
C TYR A 165 7.20 1.39 3.10
N HIS A 166 6.24 0.48 2.93
CA HIS A 166 4.84 0.69 3.24
C HIS A 166 4.56 0.75 4.75
N GLU A 167 5.01 -0.24 5.52
CA GLU A 167 4.64 -0.41 6.93
C GLU A 167 5.53 0.37 7.90
N ALA A 168 6.82 0.50 7.59
CA ALA A 168 7.78 1.20 8.42
C ALA A 168 8.06 2.59 7.83
N VAL A 169 9.26 2.79 7.29
CA VAL A 169 9.74 4.08 6.78
C VAL A 169 9.97 3.99 5.27
N PRO A 170 9.53 4.98 4.48
CA PRO A 170 8.88 6.23 4.88
C PRO A 170 7.35 6.15 5.06
N GLY A 171 6.75 4.96 5.01
CA GLY A 171 5.29 4.78 5.04
C GLY A 171 4.63 5.03 6.40
N HIS A 172 3.90 4.03 6.91
CA HIS A 172 3.00 4.21 8.06
C HIS A 172 3.71 4.71 9.32
N HIS A 173 4.89 4.18 9.67
CA HIS A 173 5.59 4.63 10.87
C HIS A 173 5.88 6.12 10.83
N LEU A 174 6.49 6.59 9.74
CA LEU A 174 6.85 8.00 9.59
C LEU A 174 5.60 8.89 9.57
N GLN A 175 4.56 8.52 8.81
CA GLN A 175 3.32 9.29 8.74
C GLN A 175 2.62 9.41 10.09
N VAL A 176 2.46 8.30 10.78
CA VAL A 176 1.71 8.23 12.04
C VAL A 176 2.48 8.93 13.15
N MET A 177 3.79 8.68 13.26
CA MET A 177 4.58 9.27 14.34
C MET A 177 4.81 10.77 14.14
N LEU A 178 4.99 11.27 12.92
CA LEU A 178 5.05 12.72 12.69
C LEU A 178 3.76 13.43 13.10
N ALA A 179 2.59 12.80 12.87
CA ALA A 179 1.31 13.34 13.32
C ALA A 179 1.15 13.26 14.85
N LEU A 180 1.53 12.12 15.45
CA LEU A 180 1.41 11.89 16.89
C LEU A 180 2.30 12.81 17.72
N GLU A 181 3.51 13.08 17.24
CA GLU A 181 4.51 13.92 17.93
C GLU A 181 4.35 15.42 17.63
N SER A 182 3.58 15.77 16.61
CA SER A 182 3.36 17.16 16.18
C SER A 182 2.76 18.02 17.28
N GLN A 183 3.39 19.17 17.55
CA GLN A 183 2.84 20.19 18.43
C GLN A 183 1.94 21.20 17.70
N ASP A 184 1.85 21.09 16.38
CA ASP A 184 1.16 22.07 15.53
C ASP A 184 -0.35 21.82 15.43
N ILE A 185 -0.84 20.69 15.96
CA ILE A 185 -2.23 20.23 15.86
C ILE A 185 -2.76 19.71 17.20
N PRO A 186 -4.08 19.81 17.46
CA PRO A 186 -4.69 19.31 18.69
C PRO A 186 -4.65 17.78 18.76
N LEU A 187 -4.66 17.23 19.97
CA LEU A 187 -4.51 15.79 20.24
C LEU A 187 -5.49 14.91 19.43
N ILE A 188 -6.73 15.36 19.25
CA ILE A 188 -7.73 14.63 18.46
C ILE A 188 -7.30 14.43 16.99
N ARG A 189 -6.58 15.41 16.41
CA ARG A 189 -6.05 15.32 15.04
C ARG A 189 -4.76 14.51 14.97
N ARG A 190 -3.98 14.47 16.05
CA ARG A 190 -2.77 13.64 16.15
C ARG A 190 -3.08 12.14 15.98
N ARG A 191 -4.29 11.71 16.38
CA ARG A 191 -4.78 10.33 16.25
C ARG A 191 -5.84 10.12 15.15
N GLY A 192 -6.14 11.15 14.36
CA GLY A 192 -7.12 11.04 13.29
C GLY A 192 -6.68 10.01 12.24
N GLY A 193 -7.64 9.27 11.69
CA GLY A 193 -7.39 8.25 10.67
C GLY A 193 -8.34 8.42 9.48
N PHE A 194 -7.78 8.52 8.28
CA PHE A 194 -8.53 8.57 7.03
C PHE A 194 -7.88 7.60 6.06
N SER A 195 -8.62 6.55 5.66
CA SER A 195 -8.03 5.44 4.89
C SER A 195 -7.40 5.93 3.59
N GLY A 196 -8.09 6.79 2.82
CA GLY A 196 -7.53 7.36 1.59
C GLY A 196 -6.24 8.14 1.81
N TYR A 197 -6.12 8.87 2.92
CA TYR A 197 -4.88 9.60 3.25
C TYR A 197 -3.75 8.64 3.61
N SER A 198 -3.98 7.75 4.59
CA SER A 198 -2.93 6.94 5.20
C SER A 198 -2.48 5.78 4.31
N GLU A 199 -3.42 5.08 3.68
CA GLU A 199 -3.11 3.99 2.74
C GLU A 199 -2.55 4.54 1.43
N GLY A 200 -3.07 5.69 0.99
CA GLY A 200 -2.52 6.42 -0.14
C GLY A 200 -1.10 6.90 0.10
N TRP A 201 -0.80 7.37 1.31
CA TRP A 201 0.55 7.78 1.71
C TRP A 201 1.52 6.61 1.66
N ALA A 202 1.18 5.48 2.30
CA ALA A 202 2.07 4.32 2.33
C ALA A 202 2.36 3.77 0.92
N LEU A 203 1.34 3.74 0.05
CA LEU A 203 1.51 3.36 -1.34
C LEU A 203 2.31 4.39 -2.15
N TYR A 204 2.16 5.68 -1.85
CA TYR A 204 2.99 6.75 -2.43
C TYR A 204 4.47 6.58 -2.05
N THR A 205 4.76 6.18 -0.81
CA THR A 205 6.14 5.97 -0.36
C THR A 205 6.81 4.75 -0.98
N GLU A 206 6.04 3.73 -1.38
CA GLU A 206 6.56 2.62 -2.19
C GLU A 206 7.08 3.12 -3.55
N GLN A 207 6.33 4.04 -4.19
CA GLN A 207 6.78 4.69 -5.43
C GLN A 207 7.97 5.63 -5.18
N LEU A 208 7.94 6.40 -4.09
CA LEU A 208 9.05 7.29 -3.73
C LEU A 208 10.36 6.51 -3.56
N ALA A 209 10.32 5.31 -2.98
CA ALA A 209 11.51 4.47 -2.82
C ALA A 209 12.13 4.08 -4.17
N ASP A 210 11.30 3.76 -5.18
CA ASP A 210 11.77 3.49 -6.56
C ASP A 210 12.40 4.74 -7.18
N GLU A 211 11.76 5.90 -7.04
CA GLU A 211 12.29 7.18 -7.54
C GLU A 211 13.57 7.63 -6.82
N MET A 212 13.80 7.17 -5.59
CA MET A 212 15.04 7.36 -4.84
C MET A 212 16.16 6.40 -5.30
N GLY A 213 15.87 5.40 -6.15
CA GLY A 213 16.85 4.38 -6.56
C GLY A 213 17.06 3.28 -5.52
N MET A 214 16.09 3.05 -4.62
CA MET A 214 16.22 1.98 -3.61
C MET A 214 16.21 0.57 -4.20
N TYR A 215 15.74 0.43 -5.44
CA TYR A 215 15.75 -0.82 -6.21
C TYR A 215 16.89 -0.88 -7.24
N ASP A 216 17.84 0.07 -7.22
CA ASP A 216 18.95 0.07 -8.16
C ASP A 216 19.79 -1.21 -8.00
N GLY A 217 19.97 -1.92 -9.12
CA GLY A 217 20.63 -3.24 -9.12
C GLY A 217 19.76 -4.40 -8.65
N ASP A 218 18.49 -4.17 -8.27
CA ASP A 218 17.52 -5.20 -7.88
C ASP A 218 16.24 -5.11 -8.75
N PRO A 219 16.29 -5.54 -10.03
CA PRO A 219 15.15 -5.48 -10.92
C PRO A 219 13.97 -6.35 -10.45
N LEU A 220 14.21 -7.42 -9.69
CA LEU A 220 13.14 -8.24 -9.13
C LEU A 220 12.46 -7.53 -7.95
N GLY A 221 13.23 -6.83 -7.10
CA GLY A 221 12.69 -5.92 -6.09
C GLY A 221 11.77 -4.86 -6.71
N GLN A 222 12.16 -4.28 -7.84
CA GLN A 222 11.30 -3.35 -8.59
C GLN A 222 10.01 -4.03 -9.09
N VAL A 223 10.08 -5.28 -9.58
CA VAL A 223 8.88 -6.06 -9.91
C VAL A 223 7.99 -6.26 -8.68
N GLY A 224 8.56 -6.49 -7.49
CA GLY A 224 7.79 -6.62 -6.25
C GLY A 224 7.04 -5.36 -5.87
N TYR A 225 7.69 -4.21 -6.00
CA TYR A 225 7.03 -2.90 -5.86
C TYR A 225 5.89 -2.72 -6.87
N LEU A 226 6.15 -2.99 -8.16
CA LEU A 226 5.12 -2.87 -9.19
C LEU A 226 3.96 -3.85 -8.98
N GLN A 227 4.23 -5.08 -8.49
CA GLN A 227 3.20 -6.03 -8.11
C GLN A 227 2.38 -5.51 -6.91
N SER A 228 3.01 -4.84 -5.95
CA SER A 228 2.31 -4.18 -4.85
C SER A 228 1.34 -3.09 -5.34
N LEU A 229 1.78 -2.25 -6.28
CA LEU A 229 0.90 -1.29 -6.96
C LEU A 229 -0.21 -1.97 -7.76
N LEU A 230 0.12 -3.01 -8.52
CA LEU A 230 -0.83 -3.77 -9.34
C LEU A 230 -1.93 -4.39 -8.47
N PHE A 231 -1.56 -4.92 -7.32
CA PHE A 231 -2.49 -5.46 -6.33
C PHE A 231 -3.48 -4.39 -5.85
N ARG A 232 -3.01 -3.17 -5.54
CA ARG A 232 -3.89 -2.06 -5.13
C ARG A 232 -4.70 -1.46 -6.29
N ALA A 233 -4.22 -1.51 -7.53
CA ALA A 233 -5.01 -1.16 -8.70
C ALA A 233 -6.12 -2.20 -8.96
N THR A 234 -5.79 -3.49 -8.82
CA THR A 234 -6.73 -4.61 -8.94
C THR A 234 -7.85 -4.50 -7.90
N ARG A 235 -7.55 -4.04 -6.69
CA ARG A 235 -8.56 -3.73 -5.64
C ARG A 235 -9.65 -2.79 -6.12
N LEU A 236 -9.31 -1.75 -6.90
CA LEU A 236 -10.32 -0.86 -7.48
C LEU A 236 -11.28 -1.63 -8.38
N VAL A 237 -10.73 -2.51 -9.23
CA VAL A 237 -11.52 -3.30 -10.20
C VAL A 237 -12.41 -4.31 -9.50
N VAL A 238 -11.90 -5.08 -8.54
CA VAL A 238 -12.70 -6.14 -7.90
C VAL A 238 -13.71 -5.62 -6.90
N ASP A 239 -13.40 -4.55 -6.16
CA ASP A 239 -14.33 -3.94 -5.19
C ASP A 239 -15.53 -3.33 -5.93
N SER A 240 -15.28 -2.44 -6.90
CA SER A 240 -16.32 -1.89 -7.77
C SER A 240 -16.96 -2.96 -8.66
N GLY A 241 -16.19 -3.98 -9.05
CA GLY A 241 -16.66 -5.14 -9.79
C GLY A 241 -17.78 -5.84 -9.03
N MET A 242 -17.54 -6.20 -7.77
CA MET A 242 -18.55 -6.86 -6.94
C MET A 242 -19.71 -5.94 -6.59
N HIS A 243 -19.43 -4.68 -6.21
CA HIS A 243 -20.44 -3.81 -5.59
C HIS A 243 -21.25 -2.98 -6.59
N ALA A 244 -20.67 -2.57 -7.72
CA ALA A 244 -21.34 -1.80 -8.77
C ALA A 244 -21.60 -2.60 -10.04
N LYS A 245 -20.62 -3.40 -10.50
CA LYS A 245 -20.75 -4.25 -11.70
C LYS A 245 -21.40 -5.61 -11.45
N ARG A 246 -21.75 -5.89 -10.19
CA ARG A 246 -22.40 -7.13 -9.73
C ARG A 246 -21.62 -8.40 -10.09
N TRP A 247 -20.31 -8.33 -10.14
CA TRP A 247 -19.47 -9.52 -10.24
C TRP A 247 -19.72 -10.44 -9.06
N SER A 248 -19.74 -11.74 -9.35
CA SER A 248 -19.72 -12.76 -8.32
C SER A 248 -18.39 -12.78 -7.57
N ARG A 249 -18.42 -13.39 -6.38
CA ARG A 249 -17.22 -13.66 -5.58
C ARG A 249 -16.16 -14.41 -6.39
N GLU A 250 -16.59 -15.40 -7.16
CA GLU A 250 -15.71 -16.24 -7.98
C GLU A 250 -15.07 -15.44 -9.11
N GLN A 251 -15.85 -14.63 -9.84
CA GLN A 251 -15.32 -13.74 -10.88
C GLN A 251 -14.28 -12.76 -10.33
N ALA A 252 -14.55 -12.16 -9.17
CA ALA A 252 -13.61 -11.27 -8.50
C ALA A 252 -12.32 -12.00 -8.11
N THR A 253 -12.42 -13.21 -7.53
CA THR A 253 -11.26 -14.03 -7.17
C THR A 253 -10.43 -14.43 -8.41
N ASP A 254 -11.06 -14.90 -9.47
CA ASP A 254 -10.36 -15.34 -10.68
C ASP A 254 -9.68 -14.17 -11.39
N TYR A 255 -10.35 -13.01 -11.49
CA TYR A 255 -9.73 -11.78 -12.01
C TYR A 255 -8.52 -11.35 -11.18
N PHE A 256 -8.63 -11.41 -9.85
CA PHE A 256 -7.56 -11.03 -8.94
C PHE A 256 -6.31 -11.91 -9.12
N ILE A 257 -6.50 -13.22 -9.24
CA ILE A 257 -5.41 -14.19 -9.44
C ILE A 257 -4.77 -13.97 -10.82
N ALA A 258 -5.58 -13.90 -11.88
CA ALA A 258 -5.10 -13.75 -13.24
C ALA A 258 -4.28 -12.46 -13.44
N THR A 259 -4.62 -11.41 -12.69
CA THR A 259 -3.94 -10.11 -12.76
C THR A 259 -2.67 -10.08 -11.92
N THR A 260 -2.74 -10.49 -10.65
CA THR A 260 -1.65 -10.25 -9.67
C THR A 260 -0.65 -11.40 -9.55
N GLY A 261 -1.02 -12.60 -9.98
CA GLY A 261 -0.23 -13.82 -9.79
C GLY A 261 -0.14 -14.28 -8.34
N ILE A 262 -1.04 -13.83 -7.46
CA ILE A 262 -1.10 -14.24 -6.06
C ILE A 262 -1.92 -15.53 -5.90
N ALA A 263 -1.44 -16.44 -5.05
CA ALA A 263 -2.06 -17.73 -4.77
C ALA A 263 -3.54 -17.61 -4.36
N ARG A 264 -4.35 -18.58 -4.82
CA ARG A 264 -5.82 -18.59 -4.66
C ARG A 264 -6.29 -18.41 -3.23
N GLY A 265 -5.66 -19.09 -2.26
CA GLY A 265 -6.05 -18.99 -0.84
C GLY A 265 -5.93 -17.57 -0.27
N ARG A 266 -4.84 -16.86 -0.62
CA ARG A 266 -4.63 -15.46 -0.23
C ARG A 266 -5.57 -14.51 -0.97
N SER A 267 -5.77 -14.73 -2.27
CA SER A 267 -6.69 -13.95 -3.09
C SER A 267 -8.14 -14.08 -2.59
N GLN A 268 -8.58 -15.28 -2.19
CA GLN A 268 -9.91 -15.50 -1.65
C GLN A 268 -10.13 -14.73 -0.34
N ALA A 269 -9.17 -14.78 0.59
CA ALA A 269 -9.28 -14.05 1.85
C ALA A 269 -9.39 -12.53 1.66
N GLU A 270 -8.70 -11.99 0.64
CA GLU A 270 -8.83 -10.59 0.25
C GLU A 270 -10.22 -10.27 -0.32
N ILE A 271 -10.73 -11.08 -1.26
CA ILE A 271 -12.09 -10.90 -1.79
C ILE A 271 -13.13 -10.96 -0.67
N ASP A 272 -12.99 -11.88 0.27
CA ASP A 272 -13.90 -12.02 1.42
C ASP A 272 -13.92 -10.77 2.28
N ARG A 273 -12.75 -10.19 2.56
CA ARG A 273 -12.64 -8.90 3.24
C ARG A 273 -13.39 -7.81 2.48
N TYR A 274 -13.25 -7.74 1.15
CA TYR A 274 -13.91 -6.70 0.36
C TYR A 274 -15.44 -6.86 0.38
N THR A 275 -15.96 -8.09 0.48
CA THR A 275 -17.41 -8.32 0.61
C THR A 275 -18.03 -7.72 1.88
N VAL A 276 -17.28 -7.66 2.97
CA VAL A 276 -17.75 -7.14 4.27
C VAL A 276 -17.31 -5.71 4.54
N TRP A 277 -16.40 -5.16 3.73
CA TRP A 277 -15.87 -3.81 3.89
C TRP A 277 -15.82 -3.04 2.55
N PRO A 278 -17.00 -2.78 1.96
CA PRO A 278 -17.11 -2.18 0.63
C PRO A 278 -16.41 -0.82 0.55
N GLY A 279 -15.68 -0.59 -0.54
CA GLY A 279 -15.04 0.70 -0.85
C GLY A 279 -13.72 0.92 -0.10
N GLN A 280 -13.45 0.20 1.00
CA GLN A 280 -12.19 0.37 1.74
C GLN A 280 -10.97 -0.03 0.92
N ALA A 281 -11.08 -1.07 0.11
CA ALA A 281 -9.99 -1.53 -0.75
C ALA A 281 -9.59 -0.48 -1.81
N CYS A 282 -10.50 0.46 -2.14
CA CYS A 282 -10.25 1.52 -3.10
C CYS A 282 -9.42 2.68 -2.55
N SER A 283 -9.38 2.84 -1.23
CA SER A 283 -8.71 3.97 -0.57
C SER A 283 -7.22 4.05 -0.90
N TYR A 284 -6.56 2.89 -1.00
CA TYR A 284 -5.13 2.77 -1.26
C TYR A 284 -4.73 3.45 -2.57
N LYS A 285 -5.30 2.99 -3.69
CA LYS A 285 -4.86 3.46 -5.01
C LYS A 285 -5.40 4.84 -5.34
N ILE A 286 -6.62 5.18 -4.94
CA ILE A 286 -7.16 6.54 -5.09
C ILE A 286 -6.35 7.54 -4.27
N GLY A 287 -6.03 7.19 -3.03
CA GLY A 287 -5.15 7.98 -2.16
C GLY A 287 -3.77 8.20 -2.76
N HIS A 288 -3.14 7.12 -3.26
CA HIS A 288 -1.86 7.17 -3.97
C HIS A 288 -1.90 8.16 -5.13
N THR A 289 -2.92 8.05 -5.99
CA THR A 289 -3.09 8.95 -7.13
C THR A 289 -3.17 10.41 -6.68
N VAL A 290 -3.90 10.71 -5.61
CA VAL A 290 -3.98 12.08 -5.06
C VAL A 290 -2.63 12.56 -4.53
N TRP A 291 -1.88 11.73 -3.80
CA TRP A 291 -0.55 12.09 -3.29
C TRP A 291 0.44 12.38 -4.42
N VAL A 292 0.48 11.53 -5.44
CA VAL A 292 1.33 11.73 -6.64
C VAL A 292 0.95 13.02 -7.36
N GLN A 293 -0.34 13.23 -7.65
CA GLN A 293 -0.83 14.45 -8.29
C GLN A 293 -0.43 15.71 -7.51
N LEU A 294 -0.61 15.71 -6.19
CA LEU A 294 -0.27 16.85 -5.36
C LEU A 294 1.22 17.14 -5.31
N ARG A 295 2.05 16.09 -5.27
CA ARG A 295 3.51 16.25 -5.36
C ARG A 295 3.90 16.84 -6.71
N ASP A 296 3.37 16.30 -7.80
CA ASP A 296 3.75 16.71 -9.15
C ASP A 296 3.26 18.14 -9.44
N GLU A 297 2.06 18.51 -8.98
CA GLU A 297 1.56 19.90 -8.97
C GLU A 297 2.52 20.83 -8.19
N ALA A 298 2.95 20.41 -6.98
CA ALA A 298 3.84 21.20 -6.13
C ALA A 298 5.23 21.36 -6.75
N LYS A 299 5.78 20.28 -7.33
CA LYS A 299 7.06 20.27 -8.04
C LYS A 299 7.03 21.17 -9.27
N ALA A 300 5.99 21.06 -10.10
CA ALA A 300 5.83 21.89 -11.29
C ALA A 300 5.74 23.38 -10.92
N LYS A 301 5.01 23.74 -9.86
CA LYS A 301 4.89 25.13 -9.42
C LYS A 301 6.19 25.69 -8.81
N ALA A 302 6.93 24.86 -8.07
CA ALA A 302 8.17 25.29 -7.44
C ALA A 302 9.34 25.43 -8.43
N GLY A 303 9.33 24.68 -9.54
CA GLY A 303 10.41 24.68 -10.53
C GLY A 303 11.75 24.36 -9.89
N ASP A 304 12.76 25.19 -10.14
CA ASP A 304 14.11 25.04 -9.60
C ASP A 304 14.18 25.14 -8.06
N LYS A 305 13.14 25.67 -7.42
CA LYS A 305 13.03 25.78 -5.95
C LYS A 305 12.38 24.55 -5.32
N TRP A 306 12.13 23.49 -6.08
CA TRP A 306 11.53 22.26 -5.57
C TRP A 306 12.39 21.64 -4.48
N ASP A 307 11.82 21.51 -3.29
CA ASP A 307 12.39 20.74 -2.19
C ASP A 307 11.35 19.73 -1.68
N PRO A 308 11.54 18.42 -1.92
CA PRO A 308 10.59 17.41 -1.48
C PRO A 308 10.43 17.38 0.05
N ARG A 309 11.47 17.79 0.79
CA ARG A 309 11.44 17.87 2.26
C ARG A 309 10.41 18.87 2.73
N GLN A 310 10.25 19.98 2.01
CA GLN A 310 9.23 20.99 2.31
C GLN A 310 7.83 20.50 1.94
N PHE A 311 7.67 19.77 0.83
CA PHE A 311 6.39 19.16 0.48
C PHE A 311 5.89 18.23 1.59
N HIS A 312 6.74 17.31 2.07
CA HIS A 312 6.38 16.30 3.06
C HIS A 312 6.13 16.84 4.49
N GLU A 313 6.49 18.09 4.82
CA GLU A 313 6.11 18.70 6.10
C GLU A 313 4.57 18.77 6.31
N VAL A 314 3.76 18.54 5.27
CA VAL A 314 2.29 18.40 5.41
C VAL A 314 1.91 17.29 6.40
N LEU A 315 2.74 16.26 6.55
CA LEU A 315 2.49 15.13 7.46
C LEU A 315 2.32 15.56 8.92
N ARG A 316 2.99 16.65 9.34
CA ARG A 316 2.85 17.23 10.68
C ARG A 316 1.47 17.81 10.96
N LYS A 317 0.65 18.00 9.93
CA LYS A 317 -0.75 18.43 10.05
C LYS A 317 -1.72 17.27 10.28
N GLY A 318 -1.20 16.05 10.40
CA GLY A 318 -1.97 14.84 10.69
C GLY A 318 -2.82 14.38 9.50
N ALA A 319 -3.35 13.16 9.60
CA ALA A 319 -4.24 12.65 8.59
C ALA A 319 -5.50 13.51 8.46
N MET A 320 -5.97 13.68 7.23
CA MET A 320 -7.15 14.48 6.89
C MET A 320 -7.83 13.90 5.65
N PRO A 321 -9.10 14.23 5.39
CA PRO A 321 -9.74 13.90 4.12
C PRO A 321 -8.92 14.41 2.92
N LEU A 322 -8.92 13.67 1.80
CA LEU A 322 -8.10 13.97 0.62
C LEU A 322 -8.45 15.32 0.00
N ASP A 323 -9.71 15.76 0.06
CA ASP A 323 -10.13 17.10 -0.37
C ASP A 323 -9.52 18.21 0.51
N ILE A 324 -9.45 17.99 1.82
CA ILE A 324 -8.77 18.89 2.75
C ILE A 324 -7.24 18.86 2.52
N LEU A 325 -6.66 17.69 2.27
CA LEU A 325 -5.25 17.57 1.91
C LEU A 325 -4.92 18.41 0.66
N LYS A 326 -5.72 18.29 -0.40
CA LYS A 326 -5.57 19.11 -1.62
C LYS A 326 -5.56 20.60 -1.31
N ARG A 327 -6.51 21.06 -0.48
CA ARG A 327 -6.58 22.48 -0.05
C ARG A 327 -5.35 22.91 0.75
N VAL A 328 -4.92 22.09 1.70
CA VAL A 328 -3.76 22.39 2.55
C VAL A 328 -2.48 22.46 1.72
N VAL A 329 -2.22 21.47 0.86
CA VAL A 329 -1.03 21.47 -0.01
C VAL A 329 -1.04 22.68 -0.94
N ARG A 330 -2.13 22.94 -1.66
CA ARG A 330 -2.23 24.08 -2.59
C ARG A 330 -2.08 25.43 -1.89
N SER A 331 -2.58 25.57 -0.66
CA SER A 331 -2.38 26.78 0.15
C SER A 331 -0.93 26.96 0.59
N ARG A 332 -0.17 25.88 0.83
CA ARG A 332 1.26 25.95 1.17
C ARG A 332 2.14 26.27 -0.03
N MET A 333 1.61 26.04 -1.24
CA MET A 333 2.25 26.38 -2.49
C MET A 333 1.96 27.83 -2.96
N ALA A 334 0.94 28.49 -2.39
CA ALA A 334 0.48 29.81 -2.80
C ALA A 334 1.47 30.90 -2.36
#